data_AF-A0A2X2T4U5-F1
#
_entry.id   AF-A0A2X2T4U5-F1
#
_cell.length_a   1.000
_cell.length_b   1.000
_cell.length_c   1.000
_cell.angle_alpha   90.00
_cell.angle_beta   90.00
_cell.angle_gamma   90.00
#
_symmetry.space_group_name_H-M   'P 1'
#
loop_
_entity.id
_entity.type
_entity.pdbx_description
1 polymer ?
#
loop_
_entity_poly.entity_id
_entity_poly.type
_entity_poly.pdbx_seq_one_letter_code
_entity_poly.pdbx_strand_id
1 'polypeptide(L)'
;MFNQLDSHDTARFKSILGKDVARLPLAVIWLYAWPGVPVFITAMRWGWMATTILSGRKPFPWKQQDQDSDLLALYQRLGKLRKQSRALRQGGLPGYLCGR
;
A
#
# COMPACT_ATOMS: atom_id res chain seq x y z
N MET A 1 7.84 -8.19 -12.06
CA MET A 1 7.50 -6.75 -11.96
C MET A 1 7.58 -6.29 -10.51
N PHE A 2 8.09 -5.08 -10.29
CA PHE A 2 8.25 -4.44 -8.98
C PHE A 2 7.13 -3.40 -8.83
N ASN A 3 6.08 -3.73 -8.06
CA ASN A 3 4.86 -2.95 -8.03
C ASN A 3 4.90 -2.02 -6.80
N GLN A 4 4.84 -0.71 -7.02
CA GLN A 4 4.89 0.30 -5.94
C GLN A 4 3.71 1.25 -6.03
N LEU A 5 3.25 1.74 -4.87
CA LEU A 5 2.28 2.85 -4.77
C LEU A 5 2.96 4.20 -4.58
N ASP A 6 4.12 4.21 -3.93
CA ASP A 6 4.98 5.39 -3.77
C ASP A 6 6.45 4.97 -3.56
N SER A 7 7.35 5.95 -3.68
CA SER A 7 8.79 5.78 -3.46
C SER A 7 9.35 6.91 -2.57
N HIS A 8 10.66 6.92 -2.32
CA HIS A 8 11.35 7.99 -1.61
C HIS A 8 11.54 9.26 -2.44
N ASP A 9 11.21 9.18 -3.74
CA ASP A 9 11.28 10.25 -4.72
C ASP A 9 9.89 10.77 -5.11
N THR A 10 8.83 10.24 -4.51
CA THR A 10 7.45 10.69 -4.71
C THR A 10 6.85 11.20 -3.41
N ALA A 11 5.77 11.98 -3.52
CA ALA A 11 4.89 12.23 -2.38
C ALA A 11 4.32 10.91 -1.84
N ARG A 12 3.94 10.88 -0.56
CA ARG A 12 3.32 9.69 0.04
C ARG A 12 1.95 9.48 -0.56
N PHE A 13 1.62 8.25 -0.93
CA PHE A 13 0.35 7.94 -1.57
C PHE A 13 -0.87 8.36 -0.72
N LYS A 14 -0.78 8.24 0.61
CA LYS A 14 -1.83 8.73 1.54
C LYS A 14 -2.03 10.24 1.46
N SER A 15 -0.98 11.02 1.20
CA SER A 15 -1.09 12.47 0.98
C SER A 15 -1.70 12.82 -0.36
N ILE A 16 -1.38 12.04 -1.40
CA ILE A 16 -1.98 12.21 -2.74
C ILE A 16 -3.49 11.99 -2.68
N LEU A 17 -3.95 11.04 -1.86
CA LEU A 17 -5.39 10.78 -1.66
C LEU A 17 -6.15 11.96 -1.01
N GLY A 18 -5.48 12.85 -0.27
CA GLY A 18 -6.12 14.04 0.31
C GLY A 18 -7.32 13.70 1.19
N LYS A 19 -8.54 14.04 0.73
CA LYS A 19 -9.81 13.75 1.43
C LYS A 19 -10.29 12.30 1.23
N ASP A 20 -9.77 11.61 0.23
CA ASP A 20 -10.17 10.25 -0.16
C ASP A 20 -9.32 9.16 0.52
N VAL A 21 -8.86 9.38 1.76
CA VAL A 21 -8.03 8.43 2.52
C VAL A 21 -8.72 7.06 2.68
N ALA A 22 -10.05 7.04 2.67
CA ALA A 22 -10.84 5.81 2.68
C ALA A 22 -10.55 4.87 1.48
N ARG A 23 -9.93 5.38 0.40
CA ARG A 23 -9.51 4.56 -0.75
C ARG A 23 -8.15 3.89 -0.56
N LEU A 24 -7.37 4.28 0.46
CA LEU A 24 -6.06 3.68 0.73
C LEU A 24 -6.13 2.15 0.88
N PRO A 25 -7.06 1.57 1.68
CA PRO A 25 -7.19 0.12 1.78
C PRO A 25 -7.44 -0.57 0.43
N LEU A 26 -8.23 0.05 -0.46
CA LEU A 26 -8.53 -0.51 -1.78
C LEU A 26 -7.28 -0.57 -2.66
N ALA A 27 -6.48 0.50 -2.68
CA ALA A 27 -5.21 0.53 -3.40
C ALA A 27 -4.22 -0.52 -2.87
N VAL A 28 -4.19 -0.74 -1.55
CA VAL A 28 -3.33 -1.77 -0.93
C VAL A 28 -3.83 -3.17 -1.29
N ILE A 29 -5.13 -3.43 -1.26
CA ILE A 29 -5.71 -4.71 -1.71
C ILE A 29 -5.33 -4.99 -3.16
N TRP A 30 -5.46 -3.98 -4.03
CA TRP A 30 -5.09 -4.09 -5.44
C TRP A 30 -3.61 -4.43 -5.61
N LEU A 31 -2.72 -3.73 -4.88
CA LEU A 31 -1.29 -3.99 -4.89
C LEU A 31 -0.97 -5.46 -4.52
N TYR A 32 -1.67 -6.00 -3.53
CA TYR A 32 -1.50 -7.39 -3.06
C TYR A 32 -2.22 -8.43 -3.90
N ALA A 33 -3.14 -8.02 -4.78
CA ALA A 33 -3.81 -8.91 -5.73
C ALA A 33 -3.12 -8.95 -7.09
N TRP A 34 -2.29 -7.94 -7.41
CA TRP A 34 -1.62 -7.87 -8.71
C TRP A 34 -0.47 -8.88 -8.85
N PRO A 35 -0.26 -9.44 -10.05
CA PRO A 35 0.92 -10.26 -10.34
C PRO A 35 2.22 -9.48 -10.19
N GLY A 36 3.25 -10.13 -9.64
CA GLY A 36 4.56 -9.50 -9.38
C GLY A 36 4.87 -9.35 -7.89
N VAL A 37 5.82 -8.47 -7.55
CA VAL A 37 6.27 -8.26 -6.17
C VAL A 37 5.68 -6.96 -5.66
N PRO A 38 4.74 -7.00 -4.70
CA PRO A 38 4.24 -5.78 -4.07
C PRO A 38 5.31 -5.18 -3.17
N VAL A 39 5.61 -3.91 -3.36
CA VAL A 39 6.57 -3.14 -2.58
C VAL A 39 5.89 -1.88 -2.06
N PHE A 40 6.13 -1.58 -0.79
CA PHE A 40 5.61 -0.42 -0.10
C PHE A 40 6.71 0.14 0.79
N ILE A 41 6.69 1.45 1.01
CA ILE A 41 7.62 2.09 1.94
C ILE A 41 7.17 1.88 3.38
N THR A 42 8.12 1.66 4.28
CA THR A 42 7.87 1.37 5.70
C THR A 42 6.98 2.42 6.38
N ALA A 43 7.11 3.69 6.03
CA ALA A 43 6.26 4.77 6.55
C ALA A 43 4.78 4.68 6.07
N MET A 44 4.53 4.05 4.92
CA MET A 44 3.20 3.93 4.34
C MET A 44 2.32 2.94 5.12
N ARG A 45 2.91 1.94 5.76
CA ARG A 45 2.22 0.98 6.65
C ARG A 45 1.54 1.63 7.86
N TRP A 46 2.01 2.80 8.26
CA TRP A 46 1.63 3.46 9.51
C TRP A 46 0.78 4.70 9.28
N GLY A 47 0.30 4.90 8.05
CA GLY A 47 -0.67 5.94 7.75
C GLY A 47 -0.06 7.34 7.67
N TRP A 48 1.18 7.47 7.21
CA TRP A 48 1.90 8.74 7.21
C TRP A 48 1.54 9.63 6.04
N MET A 49 1.31 10.91 6.33
CA MET A 49 1.13 11.96 5.32
C MET A 49 2.43 12.74 5.12
N ALA A 50 2.88 12.85 3.88
CA ALA A 50 3.93 13.75 3.44
C ALA A 50 3.58 14.32 2.07
N THR A 51 3.38 15.63 2.01
CA THR A 51 3.03 16.39 0.81
C THR A 51 4.25 16.70 -0.08
N THR A 52 5.46 16.68 0.47
CA THR A 52 6.71 16.96 -0.26
C THR A 52 7.72 15.83 -0.08
N ILE A 53 8.59 15.60 -1.08
CA ILE A 53 9.66 14.59 -1.05
C ILE A 53 10.52 14.66 0.22
N LEU A 54 10.85 15.87 0.70
CA LEU A 54 11.67 16.07 1.90
C LEU A 54 10.92 15.63 3.17
N SER A 55 9.62 15.93 3.25
CA SER A 55 8.76 15.46 4.33
C SER A 55 8.49 13.95 4.27
N GLY A 56 8.67 13.33 3.10
CA GLY A 56 8.56 11.89 2.90
C GLY A 56 9.70 11.09 3.53
N ARG A 57 10.83 11.74 3.87
CA ARG A 57 12.04 11.12 4.43
C ARG A 57 12.19 11.32 5.95
N LYS A 58 11.09 11.64 6.64
CA LYS A 58 11.09 11.77 8.10
C LYS A 58 11.54 10.47 8.79
N PRO A 59 12.15 10.56 9.99
CA PRO A 59 12.50 9.40 10.79
C PRO A 59 11.28 8.52 11.08
N PHE A 60 11.54 7.23 11.26
CA PHE A 60 10.51 6.27 11.60
C PHE A 60 9.90 6.56 12.99
N PRO A 61 8.56 6.54 13.16
CA PRO A 61 7.93 6.71 14.46
C PRO A 61 8.02 5.43 15.29
N TRP A 62 9.01 5.39 16.17
CA TRP A 62 9.17 4.24 17.07
C TRP A 62 8.08 4.13 18.13
N LYS A 63 7.33 5.21 18.40
CA LYS A 63 6.22 5.20 19.36
C LYS A 63 4.97 4.58 18.73
N GLN A 64 4.43 3.57 19.39
CA GLN A 64 3.27 2.80 18.90
C GLN A 64 1.99 3.64 18.79
N GLN A 65 1.86 4.70 19.58
CA GLN A 65 0.73 5.63 19.51
C GLN A 65 0.71 6.46 18.21
N ASP A 66 1.85 6.61 17.55
CA ASP A 66 2.00 7.38 16.31
C ASP A 66 1.84 6.48 15.05
N GLN A 67 1.38 5.25 15.26
CA GLN A 67 1.27 4.19 14.27
C GLN A 67 -0.19 3.80 14.01
N ASP A 68 -0.57 3.71 12.74
CA ASP A 68 -1.89 3.24 12.31
C ASP A 68 -1.98 1.71 12.44
N SER A 69 -2.52 1.23 13.57
CA SER A 69 -2.61 -0.21 13.89
C SER A 69 -3.54 -0.98 12.95
N ASP A 70 -4.61 -0.35 12.49
CA ASP A 70 -5.59 -0.96 11.59
C ASP A 70 -4.99 -1.16 10.21
N LEU A 71 -4.27 -0.15 9.71
CA LEU A 71 -3.56 -0.26 8.45
C LEU A 71 -2.47 -1.33 8.51
N LEU A 72 -1.69 -1.38 9.61
CA LEU A 72 -0.71 -2.45 9.81
C LEU A 72 -1.38 -3.83 9.76
N ALA A 73 -2.49 -4.01 10.49
CA ALA A 73 -3.23 -5.27 10.53
C ALA A 73 -3.71 -5.68 9.12
N LEU A 74 -4.15 -4.72 8.30
CA LEU A 74 -4.51 -4.96 6.89
C LEU A 74 -3.31 -5.50 6.09
N TYR A 75 -2.16 -4.83 6.14
CA TYR A 75 -0.94 -5.29 5.44
C TYR A 75 -0.51 -6.70 5.88
N GLN A 76 -0.61 -7.01 7.18
CA GLN A 76 -0.28 -8.34 7.70
C GLN A 76 -1.25 -9.41 7.20
N ARG A 77 -2.56 -9.13 7.22
CA ARG A 77 -3.60 -10.04 6.70
C ARG A 77 -3.39 -10.32 5.21
N LEU A 78 -3.18 -9.27 4.40
CA LEU A 78 -2.94 -9.41 2.96
C LEU A 78 -1.64 -10.15 2.64
N GLY A 79 -0.58 -9.93 3.44
CA GLY A 79 0.67 -10.67 3.32
C GLY A 79 0.49 -12.17 3.55
N LYS A 80 -0.26 -12.55 4.58
CA LYS A 80 -0.61 -13.96 4.85
C LYS A 80 -1.44 -14.55 3.70
N LEU A 81 -2.48 -13.85 3.27
CA LEU A 81 -3.37 -14.29 2.19
C LEU A 81 -2.60 -14.50 0.88
N ARG A 82 -1.77 -13.53 0.48
CA ARG A 82 -0.93 -13.62 -0.73
C ARG A 82 0.07 -14.77 -0.65
N LYS A 83 0.64 -15.04 0.53
CA LYS A 83 1.57 -16.17 0.73
C LYS A 83 0.87 -17.52 0.55
N GLN A 84 -0.39 -17.62 0.96
CA GLN A 84 -1.20 -18.85 0.87
C GLN A 84 -1.78 -19.06 -0.54
N SER A 85 -2.05 -17.99 -1.29
CA SER A 85 -2.65 -18.10 -2.63
C SER A 85 -1.59 -18.05 -3.75
N ARG A 86 -1.56 -19.09 -4.59
CA ARG A 86 -0.79 -19.06 -5.85
C ARG A 86 -1.44 -18.13 -6.88
N ALA A 87 -2.77 -18.09 -6.92
CA ALA A 87 -3.52 -17.23 -7.84
C ALA A 87 -3.20 -15.74 -7.65
N LEU A 88 -3.08 -15.27 -6.39
CA LEU A 88 -2.69 -13.87 -6.14
C LEU A 88 -1.26 -13.57 -6.59
N ARG A 89 -0.34 -14.54 -6.52
CA ARG A 89 1.07 -14.35 -6.86
C ARG A 89 1.37 -14.45 -8.36
N GLN A 90 0.71 -15.38 -9.04
CA GLN A 90 1.05 -15.83 -10.38
C GLN A 90 -0.15 -15.92 -11.33
N GLY A 91 -1.38 -15.80 -10.81
CA GLY A 91 -2.57 -15.82 -11.67
C GLY A 91 -2.59 -14.57 -12.54
N GLY A 92 -2.84 -14.72 -13.84
CA GLY A 92 -3.18 -13.57 -14.68
C GLY A 92 -4.57 -13.06 -14.29
N LEU A 93 -4.80 -11.74 -14.37
CA LEU A 93 -6.16 -11.23 -14.45
C LEU A 93 -6.65 -11.48 -15.88
N PRO A 94 -7.68 -12.31 -16.11
CA PRO A 94 -8.49 -12.16 -17.31
C PRO A 94 -9.07 -10.75 -17.24
N GLY A 95 -8.95 -9.97 -18.31
CA GLY A 95 -9.54 -8.64 -18.38
C GLY A 95 -11.06 -8.73 -18.33
N TYR A 96 -11.64 -8.75 -17.14
CA TYR A 96 -13.07 -8.54 -16.97
C TYR A 96 -13.30 -7.03 -17.10
N LEU A 97 -13.71 -6.61 -18.29
CA LEU A 97 -14.19 -5.26 -18.53
C LEU A 97 -15.40 -5.03 -17.62
N CYS A 98 -15.28 -4.08 -16.70
CA CYS A 98 -16.45 -3.49 -16.05
C CYS A 98 -17.15 -2.65 -17.11
N GLY A 99 -18.06 -3.29 -17.85
CA GLY A 99 -18.86 -2.64 -18.89
C GLY A 99 -19.65 -1.47 -18.31
N ARG A 100 -19.56 -0.32 -18.96
CA ARG A 100 -20.70 0.54 -19.18
C ARG A 100 -21.19 0.32 -20.60
#